data_AF-A0A7W1D0Q5-F1
#
_entry.id   AF-A0A7W1D0Q5-F1
#
_cell.length_a   1.000
_cell.length_b   1.000
_cell.length_c   1.000
_cell.angle_alpha   90.00
_cell.angle_beta   90.00
_cell.angle_gamma   90.00
#
_symmetry.space_group_name_H-M   'P 1'
#
loop_
_entity.id
_entity.type
_entity.pdbx_description
1 polymer ?
#
loop_
_entity_poly.entity_id
_entity_poly.type
_entity_poly.pdbx_seq_one_letter_code
_entity_poly.pdbx_strand_id
1 'polypeptide(L)'
;MQDRRLAVVGFVLLLAPLYFVSASLLKYGLGIGFLFDPLEAFLSVAGRRVVFNVVSPIVFLGGLCLALALNTYAITRLNFRRENGTIVSTVRLKLRLSNIAVAVVSILLLATLLGYVFLENFAYRY
;
A
#
# COMPACT_ATOMS: atom_id res chain seq x y z
N MET A 1 14.62 -16.78 -6.90
CA MET A 1 13.97 -16.97 -5.57
C MET A 1 13.70 -15.64 -4.87
N GLN A 2 14.61 -14.67 -4.92
CA GLN A 2 14.47 -13.36 -4.25
C GLN A 2 13.21 -12.58 -4.67
N ASP A 3 12.89 -12.52 -5.98
CA ASP A 3 11.71 -11.80 -6.49
C ASP A 3 10.38 -12.31 -5.89
N ARG A 4 10.28 -13.62 -5.62
CA ARG A 4 9.07 -14.23 -5.01
C ARG A 4 8.95 -13.85 -3.53
N ARG A 5 10.08 -13.73 -2.82
CA ARG A 5 10.08 -13.27 -1.42
C ARG A 5 9.65 -11.81 -1.33
N LEU A 6 10.12 -10.95 -2.24
CA LEU A 6 9.71 -9.55 -2.33
C LEU A 6 8.20 -9.41 -2.61
N ALA A 7 7.64 -10.26 -3.48
CA ALA A 7 6.21 -10.34 -3.73
C ALA A 7 5.43 -10.66 -2.44
N VAL A 8 5.88 -11.67 -1.70
CA VAL A 8 5.23 -12.11 -0.44
C VAL A 8 5.30 -11.01 0.62
N VAL A 9 6.46 -10.38 0.79
CA VAL A 9 6.62 -9.26 1.74
C VAL A 9 5.71 -8.09 1.34
N GLY A 10 5.70 -7.71 0.07
CA GLY A 10 4.81 -6.65 -0.42
C GLY A 10 3.33 -7.00 -0.25
N PHE A 11 2.96 -8.26 -0.47
CA PHE A 11 1.60 -8.73 -0.23
C PHE A 11 1.22 -8.67 1.25
N VAL A 12 2.10 -9.05 2.17
CA VAL A 12 1.86 -8.94 3.61
C VAL A 12 1.69 -7.48 4.03
N LEU A 13 2.53 -6.58 3.51
CA LEU A 13 2.43 -5.14 3.75
C LEU A 13 1.12 -4.53 3.21
N LEU A 14 0.55 -5.13 2.16
CA LEU A 14 -0.74 -4.72 1.59
C LEU A 14 -1.94 -5.12 2.45
N LEU A 15 -1.86 -6.17 3.27
CA LEU A 15 -3.03 -6.74 3.94
C LEU A 15 -3.76 -5.74 4.82
N ALA A 16 -3.03 -5.00 5.65
CA ALA A 16 -3.62 -4.03 6.57
C ALA A 16 -4.34 -2.88 5.83
N PRO A 17 -3.70 -2.13 4.91
CA PRO A 17 -4.38 -1.08 4.16
C PRO A 17 -5.49 -1.63 3.24
N LEU A 18 -5.29 -2.82 2.63
CA LEU A 18 -6.31 -3.45 1.79
C LEU A 18 -7.56 -3.81 2.61
N TYR A 19 -7.38 -4.41 3.79
CA TYR A 19 -8.49 -4.70 4.70
C TYR A 19 -9.21 -3.42 5.10
N PHE A 20 -8.47 -2.41 5.55
CA PHE A 20 -9.06 -1.16 6.03
C PHE A 20 -9.87 -0.45 4.94
N VAL A 21 -9.30 -0.29 3.74
CA VAL A 21 -9.99 0.37 2.62
C VAL A 21 -11.19 -0.46 2.17
N SER A 22 -11.07 -1.78 2.07
CA SER A 22 -12.18 -2.65 1.66
C SER A 22 -13.32 -2.62 2.69
N ALA A 23 -13.00 -2.71 3.98
CA ALA A 23 -13.98 -2.62 5.06
C ALA A 23 -14.68 -1.26 5.09
N SER A 24 -13.92 -0.18 4.88
CA SER A 24 -14.46 1.19 4.83
C SER A 24 -15.38 1.38 3.61
N LEU A 25 -14.98 0.92 2.42
CA LEU A 25 -15.82 0.99 1.22
C LEU A 25 -17.10 0.15 1.37
N LEU A 26 -16.99 -1.03 1.99
CA LEU A 26 -18.13 -1.91 2.23
C LEU A 26 -19.13 -1.26 3.21
N LYS A 27 -18.63 -0.64 4.29
CA LYS A 27 -19.46 0.07 5.28
C LYS A 27 -20.07 1.35 4.73
N TYR A 28 -19.24 2.26 4.24
CA TYR A 28 -19.65 3.61 3.88
C TYR A 28 -20.18 3.72 2.44
N GLY A 29 -19.75 2.84 1.55
CA GLY A 29 -20.21 2.80 0.16
C GLY A 29 -21.40 1.87 -0.08
N LEU A 30 -21.45 0.72 0.61
CA LEU A 30 -22.50 -0.30 0.40
C LEU A 30 -23.42 -0.50 1.61
N GLY A 31 -23.16 0.16 2.74
CA GLY A 31 -23.94 0.01 3.97
C GLY A 31 -23.69 -1.32 4.72
N ILE A 32 -22.76 -2.16 4.26
CA ILE A 32 -22.49 -3.47 4.83
C ILE A 32 -21.37 -3.34 5.86
N GLY A 33 -21.72 -3.39 7.13
CA GLY A 33 -20.77 -3.18 8.22
C GLY A 33 -19.97 -4.41 8.67
N PHE A 34 -20.22 -5.60 8.10
CA PHE A 34 -19.67 -6.87 8.58
C PHE A 34 -18.16 -6.88 8.89
N LEU A 35 -17.34 -6.22 8.07
CA LEU A 35 -15.88 -6.15 8.27
C LEU A 35 -15.45 -4.94 9.13
N PHE A 36 -16.19 -3.84 9.06
CA PHE A 36 -15.81 -2.60 9.72
C PHE A 36 -16.33 -2.52 11.16
N ASP A 37 -17.55 -3.00 11.42
CA ASP A 37 -18.21 -2.90 12.73
C ASP A 37 -17.43 -3.62 13.85
N PRO A 38 -16.84 -4.81 13.64
CA PRO A 38 -16.00 -5.43 14.67
C PRO A 38 -14.71 -4.63 14.95
N LEU A 39 -14.13 -4.03 13.90
CA LEU A 39 -12.95 -3.16 14.03
C LEU A 39 -13.33 -1.90 14.81
N GLU A 40 -14.44 -1.27 14.48
CA GLU A 40 -14.98 -0.09 15.17
C GLU A 40 -15.27 -0.39 16.64
N ALA A 41 -15.93 -1.51 16.93
CA ALA A 41 -16.18 -1.97 18.29
C ALA A 41 -14.87 -2.18 19.07
N PHE A 42 -13.85 -2.78 18.44
CA PHE A 42 -12.53 -2.94 19.05
C PHE A 42 -11.83 -1.61 19.35
N LEU A 43 -11.97 -0.63 18.44
CA LEU A 43 -11.39 0.71 18.56
C LEU A 43 -12.15 1.64 19.52
N SER A 44 -13.40 1.31 19.86
CA SER A 44 -14.23 2.10 20.78
C SER A 44 -13.71 2.13 22.23
N VAL A 45 -12.80 1.20 22.59
CA VAL A 45 -12.14 1.18 23.89
C VAL A 45 -11.22 2.40 24.05
N ALA A 46 -11.31 3.06 25.22
CA ALA A 46 -10.53 4.25 25.54
C ALA A 46 -9.03 4.06 25.26
N GLY A 47 -8.41 5.04 24.59
CA GLY A 47 -6.99 5.03 24.21
C GLY A 47 -6.66 4.28 22.91
N ARG A 48 -7.41 3.24 22.52
CA ARG A 48 -7.10 2.47 21.29
C ARG A 48 -7.27 3.27 20.03
N ARG A 49 -8.31 4.12 19.95
CA ARG A 49 -8.54 5.02 18.82
C ARG A 49 -7.40 6.02 18.62
N VAL A 50 -6.81 6.54 19.70
CA VAL A 50 -5.68 7.47 19.63
C VAL A 50 -4.45 6.76 19.05
N VAL A 51 -4.13 5.58 19.58
CA VAL A 51 -3.01 4.76 19.06
C VAL A 51 -3.24 4.43 17.59
N PHE A 52 -4.44 3.98 17.23
CA PHE A 52 -4.80 3.66 15.86
C PHE A 52 -4.62 4.87 14.92
N ASN A 53 -5.07 6.05 15.30
CA ASN A 53 -4.96 7.26 14.47
C ASN A 53 -3.50 7.71 14.27
N VAL A 54 -2.62 7.44 15.22
CA VAL A 54 -1.18 7.76 15.12
C VAL A 54 -0.42 6.70 14.31
N VAL A 55 -0.73 5.43 14.54
CA VAL A 55 0.01 4.30 13.95
C VAL A 55 -0.47 3.98 12.54
N SER A 56 -1.78 4.07 12.27
CA SER A 56 -2.37 3.68 10.98
C SER A 56 -1.81 4.45 9.78
N PRO A 57 -1.55 5.77 9.82
CA PRO A 57 -0.96 6.46 8.67
C PRO A 57 0.44 5.93 8.34
N ILE A 58 1.24 5.66 9.37
CA ILE A 58 2.60 5.12 9.21
C ILE A 58 2.55 3.70 8.64
N VAL A 59 1.69 2.84 9.19
CA VAL A 59 1.56 1.45 8.74
C VAL A 59 0.97 1.37 7.34
N PHE A 60 -0.08 2.14 7.05
CA PHE A 60 -0.74 2.11 5.74
C PHE A 60 0.13 2.77 4.68
N LEU A 61 0.51 4.04 4.84
CA LEU A 61 1.28 4.74 3.82
C LEU A 61 2.71 4.19 3.74
N GLY A 62 3.38 4.00 4.88
CA GLY A 62 4.73 3.44 4.91
C GLY A 62 4.77 2.02 4.37
N GLY A 63 3.81 1.17 4.76
CA GLY A 63 3.69 -0.20 4.25
C GLY A 63 3.44 -0.24 2.74
N LEU A 64 2.53 0.61 2.23
CA LEU A 64 2.25 0.70 0.79
C LEU A 64 3.44 1.22 0.00
N CYS A 65 4.13 2.27 0.48
CA CYS A 65 5.33 2.81 -0.15
C CYS A 65 6.44 1.75 -0.20
N LEU A 66 6.65 1.01 0.88
CA LEU A 66 7.62 -0.09 0.92
C LEU A 66 7.22 -1.24 -0.01
N ALA A 67 5.95 -1.65 -0.02
CA ALA A 67 5.45 -2.67 -0.94
C ALA A 67 5.67 -2.27 -2.39
N LEU A 68 5.35 -1.02 -2.74
CA LEU A 68 5.56 -0.46 -4.07
C LEU A 68 7.04 -0.40 -4.44
N ALA A 69 7.91 0.08 -3.54
CA ALA A 69 9.35 0.17 -3.77
C ALA A 69 9.98 -1.22 -4.00
N LEU A 70 9.66 -2.19 -3.14
CA LEU A 70 10.18 -3.55 -3.23
C LEU A 70 9.72 -4.26 -4.52
N ASN A 71 8.45 -4.10 -4.89
CA ASN A 71 7.91 -4.75 -6.08
C ASN A 71 8.32 -4.06 -7.37
N THR A 72 8.41 -2.73 -7.37
CA THR A 72 9.00 -1.97 -8.49
C THR A 72 10.46 -2.38 -8.68
N TYR A 73 11.26 -2.40 -7.62
CA TYR A 73 12.65 -2.87 -7.69
C TYR A 73 12.77 -4.29 -8.29
N ALA A 74 11.87 -5.19 -7.88
CA ALA A 74 11.83 -6.56 -8.42
C ALA A 74 11.44 -6.62 -9.91
N ILE A 75 10.55 -5.72 -10.37
CA ILE A 75 10.14 -5.62 -11.78
C ILE A 75 11.25 -4.99 -12.63
N THR A 76 11.84 -3.89 -12.15
CA THR A 76 12.74 -3.04 -12.93
C THR A 76 14.19 -3.53 -12.95
N ARG A 77 14.54 -4.59 -12.19
CA ARG A 77 15.89 -5.16 -11.98
C ARG A 77 16.97 -4.50 -12.84
N LEU A 78 17.36 -3.29 -12.42
CA LEU A 78 18.25 -2.42 -13.18
C LEU A 78 19.63 -3.03 -13.07
N ASN A 79 20.08 -3.71 -14.12
CA ASN A 79 21.44 -4.21 -14.18
C ASN A 79 22.30 -3.03 -14.63
N PHE A 80 22.75 -2.24 -13.66
CA PHE A 80 23.76 -1.20 -13.88
C PHE A 80 25.10 -1.88 -14.13
N ARG A 81 25.34 -2.29 -15.37
CA ARG A 81 26.66 -2.75 -15.79
C ARG A 81 27.42 -1.51 -16.25
N ARG A 82 28.31 -1.01 -15.40
CA ARG A 82 29.22 0.07 -15.76
C ARG A 82 30.31 -0.54 -16.65
N GLU A 83 30.28 -0.24 -17.94
CA GLU A 83 31.24 -0.73 -18.91
C GLU A 83 31.97 0.48 -19.51
N ASN A 84 33.29 0.56 -19.29
CA ASN A 84 34.21 1.56 -19.86
C ASN A 84 33.69 3.02 -19.92
N GLY A 85 33.37 3.62 -18.77
CA GLY A 85 33.06 5.06 -18.69
C GLY A 85 31.69 5.48 -19.26
N THR A 86 30.92 4.57 -19.83
CA THR A 86 29.53 4.80 -20.25
C THR A 86 28.56 4.06 -19.32
N ILE A 87 27.50 4.73 -18.89
CA ILE A 87 26.45 4.13 -18.07
C ILE A 87 25.50 3.38 -19.01
N VAL A 88 25.80 2.12 -19.30
CA VAL A 88 24.90 1.26 -20.08
C VAL A 88 23.89 0.62 -19.14
N SER A 89 22.74 1.28 -18.96
CA SER A 89 21.62 0.73 -18.19
C SER A 89 20.89 -0.33 -18.99
N THR A 90 21.16 -1.62 -18.71
CA THR A 90 20.35 -2.71 -19.25
C THR A 90 19.18 -2.99 -18.31
N VAL A 91 18.00 -2.48 -18.65
CA VAL A 91 16.76 -2.77 -17.91
C VAL A 91 16.27 -4.18 -18.31
N ARG A 92 16.42 -5.18 -17.43
CA ARG A 92 15.78 -6.49 -17.63
C ARG A 92 14.45 -6.52 -16.90
N LEU A 93 13.37 -6.26 -17.61
CA LEU A 93 12.01 -6.46 -17.09
C LEU A 93 11.73 -7.95 -16.95
N LYS A 94 11.73 -8.46 -15.72
CA LYS A 94 11.12 -9.76 -15.40
C LYS A 94 9.66 -9.51 -15.01
N LEU A 95 8.78 -9.59 -15.99
CA LEU A 95 7.32 -9.48 -15.80
C LEU A 95 6.82 -10.67 -14.96
N ARG A 96 6.84 -10.54 -13.65
CA ARG A 96 6.14 -11.45 -12.72
C ARG A 96 4.81 -10.83 -12.38
N LEU A 97 3.72 -11.44 -12.84
CA LEU A 97 2.35 -10.96 -12.63
C LEU A 97 2.04 -10.66 -11.15
N SER A 98 2.58 -11.45 -10.21
CA SER A 98 2.39 -11.21 -8.78
C SER A 98 2.99 -9.88 -8.29
N ASN A 99 4.18 -9.51 -8.77
CA ASN A 99 4.85 -8.27 -8.35
C ASN A 99 4.14 -7.06 -8.98
N ILE A 100 3.69 -7.22 -10.22
CA ILE A 100 2.91 -6.19 -10.92
C ILE A 100 1.57 -5.99 -10.20
N ALA A 101 0.86 -7.06 -9.87
CA ALA A 101 -0.40 -6.98 -9.13
C ALA A 101 -0.21 -6.26 -7.79
N VAL A 102 0.81 -6.64 -7.02
CA VAL A 102 1.14 -5.97 -5.76
C VAL A 102 1.43 -4.47 -5.98
N ALA A 103 2.25 -4.12 -6.97
CA ALA A 103 2.56 -2.73 -7.27
C ALA A 103 1.32 -1.92 -7.69
N VAL A 104 0.48 -2.46 -8.57
CA VAL A 104 -0.76 -1.82 -9.03
C VAL A 104 -1.73 -1.62 -7.86
N VAL A 105 -1.95 -2.65 -7.03
CA VAL A 105 -2.82 -2.54 -5.85
C VAL A 105 -2.24 -1.53 -4.86
N SER A 106 -0.92 -1.50 -4.65
CA SER A 106 -0.29 -0.48 -3.81
C SER A 106 -0.54 0.94 -4.31
N ILE A 107 -0.42 1.17 -5.62
CA ILE A 107 -0.70 2.49 -6.23
C ILE A 107 -2.16 2.88 -6.04
N LEU A 108 -3.10 1.95 -6.30
CA LEU A 108 -4.53 2.22 -6.14
C LEU A 108 -4.87 2.58 -4.70
N LEU A 109 -4.39 1.81 -3.72
CA LEU A 109 -4.63 2.09 -2.31
C LEU A 109 -3.98 3.40 -1.86
N LEU A 110 -2.77 3.71 -2.32
CA LEU A 110 -2.14 5.01 -2.05
C LEU A 110 -2.97 6.15 -2.61
N ALA A 111 -3.45 6.04 -3.85
CA ALA A 111 -4.30 7.05 -4.46
C ALA A 111 -5.60 7.24 -3.68
N THR A 112 -6.24 6.16 -3.23
CA THR A 112 -7.45 6.23 -2.39
C THR A 112 -7.16 6.93 -1.05
N LEU A 113 -6.12 6.53 -0.33
CA LEU A 113 -5.79 7.09 0.98
C LEU A 113 -5.35 8.56 0.88
N LEU A 114 -4.48 8.89 -0.07
CA LEU A 114 -4.03 10.27 -0.29
C LEU A 114 -5.18 11.14 -0.79
N GLY A 115 -6.03 10.62 -1.67
CA GLY A 115 -7.24 11.31 -2.13
C GLY A 115 -8.18 11.63 -0.98
N TYR A 116 -8.41 10.66 -0.08
CA TYR A 116 -9.22 10.86 1.13
C TYR A 116 -8.63 11.97 2.01
N VAL A 117 -7.34 11.90 2.33
CA VAL A 117 -6.66 12.92 3.15
C VAL A 117 -6.72 14.29 2.47
N PHE A 118 -6.51 14.36 1.16
CA PHE A 118 -6.56 15.62 0.41
C PHE A 118 -7.97 16.23 0.44
N LEU A 119 -9.00 15.43 0.16
CA LEU A 119 -10.39 15.89 0.20
C LEU A 119 -10.79 16.35 1.61
N GLU A 120 -10.41 15.59 2.63
CA GLU A 120 -10.70 15.94 4.03
C GLU A 120 -10.01 17.25 4.45
N ASN A 121 -8.78 17.50 3.99
CA ASN A 121 -8.01 18.67 4.41
C ASN A 121 -8.26 19.92 3.55
N PHE A 122 -8.56 19.78 2.26
CA PHE A 122 -8.68 20.92 1.33
C PHE A 122 -10.11 21.19 0.88
N ALA A 123 -10.95 20.17 0.69
CA ALA A 123 -12.29 20.35 0.13
C ALA A 123 -13.37 20.57 1.20
N TYR A 124 -13.20 19.98 2.39
CA TYR A 124 -14.19 20.09 3.48
C TYR A 124 -13.88 21.17 4.52
N ARG A 125 -12.72 21.83 4.43
CA ARG A 125 -12.28 22.89 5.36
C ARG A 125 -12.51 24.31 4.85
N TYR A 126 -13.03 24.48 3.65
CA TYR A 126 -13.43 25.75 3.03
C TYR A 126 -14.92 25.73 2.72
#